data_AF-A0A844HIK1-F1
#
_entry.id   AF-A0A844HIK1-F1
#
_cell.length_a   1.000
_cell.length_b   1.000
_cell.length_c   1.000
_cell.angle_alpha   90.00
_cell.angle_beta   90.00
_cell.angle_gamma   90.00
#
_symmetry.space_group_name_H-M   'P 1'
#
loop_
_entity.id
_entity.type
_entity.pdbx_description
1 polymer ?
#
loop_
_entity_poly.entity_id
_entity_poly.type
_entity_poly.pdbx_seq_one_letter_code
_entity_poly.pdbx_strand_id
1 'polypeptide(L)'
;MHRDRRQWKVSTPMPRAQVNRESDRFMLRLPEGMRNRIRVAAEANNRSMNSEMVSALEEKYPSPRIDEAVCDAIRNIEVAIDGFSSSPPSVENAKIITSLEANLEALRAIAKQLSPTG
;
A
#
# COMPACT_ATOMS: atom_id res chain seq x y z
N MET A 1 33.84 -40.79 -46.04
CA MET A 1 33.04 -41.23 -44.87
C MET A 1 33.54 -40.47 -43.66
N HIS A 2 32.78 -39.92 -42.73
CA HIS A 2 31.40 -39.44 -42.65
C HIS A 2 31.38 -38.49 -41.42
N ARG A 3 30.54 -37.45 -41.49
CA ARG A 3 30.20 -36.35 -40.55
C ARG A 3 30.29 -36.71 -39.05
N ASP A 4 30.53 -35.79 -38.10
CA ASP A 4 29.57 -34.74 -37.76
C ASP A 4 30.12 -33.75 -36.70
N ARG A 5 30.31 -32.48 -37.10
CA ARG A 5 30.43 -31.33 -36.19
C ARG A 5 29.01 -30.95 -35.75
N ARG A 6 28.50 -31.60 -34.69
CA ARG A 6 27.23 -31.17 -34.09
C ARG A 6 27.42 -29.88 -33.31
N GLN A 7 26.96 -28.83 -33.96
CA GLN A 7 26.69 -27.49 -33.47
C GLN A 7 26.02 -27.52 -32.08
N TRP A 8 26.70 -27.02 -31.06
CA TRP A 8 26.02 -26.48 -29.88
C TRP A 8 25.74 -25.00 -30.16
N LYS A 9 24.60 -24.72 -30.80
CA LYS A 9 23.97 -23.39 -30.72
C LYS A 9 23.17 -23.39 -29.42
N VAL A 10 23.69 -22.71 -28.40
CA VAL A 10 22.88 -22.27 -27.26
C VAL A 10 22.84 -20.78 -27.32
N SER A 11 21.83 -20.29 -28.04
CA SER A 11 20.51 -19.95 -27.50
C SER A 11 20.68 -18.77 -26.56
N THR A 12 20.40 -17.60 -27.15
CA THR A 12 19.91 -16.36 -26.55
C THR A 12 20.17 -16.22 -25.05
N PRO A 13 20.92 -15.20 -24.58
CA PRO A 13 20.92 -14.90 -23.16
C PRO A 13 19.48 -14.64 -22.73
N MET A 14 18.93 -15.53 -21.91
CA MET A 14 17.61 -15.35 -21.32
C MET A 14 17.61 -13.97 -20.66
N PRO A 15 16.63 -13.09 -20.94
CA PRO A 15 16.49 -11.87 -20.16
C PRO A 15 16.38 -12.32 -18.71
N ARG A 16 17.40 -12.01 -17.90
CA ARG A 16 17.33 -12.25 -16.45
C ARG A 16 16.04 -11.59 -16.02
N ALA A 17 15.10 -12.38 -15.50
CA ALA A 17 13.83 -11.90 -14.97
C ALA A 17 14.16 -10.65 -14.17
N GLN A 18 13.65 -9.51 -14.64
CA GLN A 18 13.97 -8.21 -14.10
C GLN A 18 13.31 -8.20 -12.72
N VAL A 19 14.03 -8.67 -11.70
CA VAL A 19 13.57 -8.67 -10.32
C VAL A 19 13.13 -7.25 -10.04
N ASN A 20 11.83 -7.11 -9.74
CA ASN A 20 11.14 -5.84 -9.69
C ASN A 20 12.00 -4.79 -8.97
N ARG A 21 12.48 -3.79 -9.73
CA ARG A 21 13.41 -2.76 -9.26
C ARG A 21 12.71 -1.64 -8.50
N GLU A 22 11.42 -1.80 -8.20
CA GLU A 22 10.63 -0.85 -7.40
C GLU A 22 10.68 -1.15 -5.89
N SER A 23 11.64 -1.97 -5.43
CA SER A 23 11.92 -2.08 -4.00
C SER A 23 12.97 -1.04 -3.60
N ASP A 24 12.62 -0.15 -2.67
CA ASP A 24 13.55 0.79 -2.08
C ASP A 24 14.71 0.02 -1.43
N ARG A 25 15.94 0.30 -1.87
CA ARG A 25 17.15 -0.35 -1.37
C ARG A 25 17.86 0.57 -0.39
N PHE A 26 17.87 0.19 0.88
CA PHE A 26 18.54 0.95 1.93
C PHE A 26 19.88 0.30 2.32
N MET A 27 20.96 1.09 2.33
CA MET A 27 22.27 0.63 2.81
C MET A 27 22.38 0.81 4.32
N LEU A 28 22.20 -0.27 5.08
CA LEU A 28 22.33 -0.28 6.54
C LEU A 28 23.80 -0.39 6.98
N ARG A 29 24.21 0.47 7.91
CA ARG A 29 25.47 0.33 8.64
C ARG A 29 25.21 -0.47 9.92
N LEU A 30 25.61 -1.73 9.90
CA LEU A 30 25.44 -2.64 11.04
C LEU A 30 26.68 -2.61 11.94
N PRO A 31 26.53 -2.59 13.27
CA PRO A 31 27.62 -2.85 14.21
C PRO A 31 28.27 -4.21 13.97
N GLU A 32 29.50 -4.38 14.48
CA GLU A 32 30.24 -5.62 14.38
C GLU A 32 29.43 -6.82 14.90
N GLY A 33 29.51 -7.96 14.20
CA GLY A 33 28.81 -9.19 14.56
C GLY A 33 27.29 -9.20 14.30
N MET A 34 26.64 -8.03 14.14
CA MET A 34 25.18 -7.95 13.95
C MET A 34 24.73 -8.64 12.66
N ARG A 35 25.47 -8.47 11.56
CA ARG A 35 25.16 -9.15 10.29
C ARG A 35 25.17 -10.68 10.44
N ASN A 36 26.10 -11.22 11.20
CA ASN A 36 26.20 -12.66 11.42
C ASN A 36 25.03 -13.17 12.27
N ARG A 37 24.61 -12.40 13.29
CA ARG A 37 23.41 -12.72 14.09
C ARG A 37 22.15 -12.80 13.23
N ILE A 38 21.96 -11.85 12.31
CA ILE A 38 20.82 -11.86 11.38
C ILE A 38 20.90 -13.07 10.44
N ARG A 39 22.10 -13.43 9.96
CA ARG A 39 22.30 -14.63 9.13
C ARG A 39 21.83 -15.90 9.84
N VAL A 40 22.26 -16.09 11.08
CA VAL A 40 21.90 -17.27 11.89
C VAL A 40 20.40 -17.33 12.14
N ALA A 41 19.75 -16.19 12.45
CA ALA A 41 18.30 -16.13 12.61
C ALA A 41 17.55 -16.47 11.31
N ALA A 42 18.00 -15.92 10.18
CA ALA A 42 17.41 -16.20 8.87
C ALA A 42 17.53 -17.69 8.47
N GLU A 43 18.68 -18.31 8.73
CA GLU A 43 18.91 -19.74 8.52
C GLU A 43 17.98 -20.59 9.40
N ALA A 44 17.85 -20.26 10.69
CA ALA A 44 16.94 -20.95 11.61
C ALA A 44 15.47 -20.84 11.17
N ASN A 45 15.09 -19.70 10.58
CA ASN A 45 13.74 -19.43 10.10
C ASN A 45 13.49 -19.89 8.65
N ASN A 46 14.46 -20.53 7.98
CA ASN A 46 14.39 -20.91 6.56
C ASN A 46 14.03 -19.74 5.63
N ARG A 47 14.57 -18.55 5.91
CA ARG A 47 14.32 -17.32 5.15
C ARG A 47 15.61 -16.76 4.56
N SER A 48 15.48 -15.92 3.54
CA SER A 48 16.60 -15.07 3.13
C SER A 48 16.89 -14.04 4.22
N MET A 49 18.14 -13.57 4.31
CA MET A 49 18.52 -12.51 5.25
C MET A 49 17.65 -11.26 5.08
N ASN A 50 17.28 -10.91 3.83
CA ASN A 50 16.39 -9.79 3.56
C ASN A 50 14.97 -10.05 4.09
N SER A 51 14.43 -11.24 3.84
CA SER A 51 13.11 -11.64 4.35
C SER A 51 13.05 -11.64 5.86
N GLU A 52 14.14 -12.01 6.54
CA GLU A 52 14.23 -11.94 7.99
C GLU A 52 14.24 -10.49 8.50
N MET A 53 15.02 -9.61 7.85
CA MET A 53 15.02 -8.17 8.18
C MET A 53 13.63 -7.55 7.99
N VAL A 54 12.96 -7.85 6.88
CA VAL A 54 11.60 -7.34 6.61
C VAL A 54 10.62 -7.85 7.66
N SER A 55 10.64 -9.15 7.97
CA SER A 55 9.76 -9.75 8.99
C SER A 55 9.94 -9.09 10.36
N ALA A 56 11.19 -8.83 10.77
CA ALA A 56 11.48 -8.16 12.05
C ALA A 56 11.02 -6.69 12.06
N LEU A 57 11.10 -6.02 10.91
CA LEU A 57 10.59 -4.65 10.77
C LEU A 57 9.06 -4.61 10.79
N GLU A 58 8.37 -5.54 10.13
CA GLU A 58 6.90 -5.63 10.13
C GLU A 58 6.34 -5.92 11.53
N GLU A 59 7.05 -6.70 12.35
CA GLU A 59 6.65 -6.93 13.74
C GLU A 59 6.68 -5.64 14.56
N LYS A 60 7.68 -4.79 14.33
CA LYS A 60 7.86 -3.53 15.07
C LYS A 60 7.07 -2.36 14.49
N TYR A 61 6.87 -2.35 13.18
CA TYR A 61 6.22 -1.32 12.38
C TYR A 61 5.20 -1.99 11.47
N PRO A 62 4.07 -2.46 12.02
CA PRO A 62 3.04 -3.09 11.21
C PRO A 62 2.49 -2.07 10.21
N SER A 63 2.14 -2.53 9.01
CA SER A 63 1.36 -1.71 8.08
C SER A 63 0.10 -1.21 8.80
N PRO A 64 -0.25 0.08 8.67
CA PRO A 64 -1.46 0.60 9.27
C PRO A 64 -2.62 -0.24 8.78
N ARG A 65 -3.35 -0.83 9.73
CA ARG A 65 -4.52 -1.61 9.35
C ARG A 65 -5.57 -0.63 8.81
N ILE A 66 -6.27 -1.03 7.75
CA ILE A 66 -7.23 -0.16 7.07
C ILE A 66 -8.32 0.31 8.04
N ASP A 67 -8.72 -0.54 9.00
CA ASP A 67 -9.66 -0.19 10.07
C ASP A 67 -9.12 0.92 10.99
N GLU A 68 -7.85 0.87 11.40
CA GLU A 68 -7.25 1.89 12.27
C GLU A 68 -7.14 3.24 11.55
N ALA A 69 -6.71 3.25 10.29
CA ALA A 69 -6.66 4.46 9.47
C ALA A 69 -8.06 5.04 9.19
N VAL A 70 -9.05 4.18 8.98
CA VAL A 70 -10.46 4.59 8.82
C VAL A 70 -11.02 5.14 10.14
N CYS A 71 -10.73 4.51 11.29
CA CYS A 71 -11.14 5.00 12.60
C CYS A 71 -10.53 6.37 12.92
N ASP A 72 -9.26 6.59 12.58
CA ASP A 72 -8.61 7.89 12.75
C ASP A 72 -9.20 8.94 11.80
N ALA A 73 -9.49 8.58 10.55
CA ALA A 73 -10.16 9.46 9.60
C ALA A 73 -11.57 9.84 10.08
N ILE A 74 -12.35 8.86 10.57
CA ILE A 74 -13.68 9.09 11.16
C ILE A 74 -13.56 10.04 12.35
N ARG A 75 -12.63 9.78 13.28
CA ARG A 75 -12.43 10.64 14.46
C ARG A 75 -12.06 12.07 14.06
N ASN A 76 -11.21 12.25 13.05
CA ASN A 76 -10.84 13.57 12.54
C ASN A 76 -12.04 14.29 11.91
N ILE A 77 -12.92 13.55 11.22
CA ILE A 77 -14.17 14.08 10.67
C ILE A 77 -15.13 14.47 11.80
N GLU A 78 -15.30 13.62 12.83
CA GLU A 78 -16.13 13.91 14.00
C GLU A 78 -15.69 15.20 14.71
N VAL A 79 -14.38 15.34 14.98
CA VAL A 79 -13.81 16.56 15.58
C VAL A 79 -14.07 17.80 14.71
N ALA A 80 -13.96 17.66 13.38
CA ALA A 80 -14.24 18.76 12.47
C ALA A 80 -15.74 19.13 12.44
N ILE A 81 -16.64 18.15 12.52
CA ILE A 81 -18.10 18.36 12.59
C ILE A 81 -18.49 19.03 13.92
N ASP A 82 -17.91 18.60 15.04
CA ASP A 82 -18.15 19.21 16.36
C ASP A 82 -17.63 20.65 16.41
N GLY A 83 -16.45 20.90 15.82
CA GLY A 83 -15.90 22.24 15.66
C GLY A 83 -16.79 23.15 14.79
N PHE A 84 -17.47 22.59 13.79
CA PHE A 84 -18.42 23.30 12.95
C PHE A 84 -19.75 23.62 13.67
N SER A 85 -20.24 22.69 14.51
CA SER A 85 -21.46 22.88 15.31
C SER A 85 -21.26 23.85 16.48
N SER A 86 -20.01 24.06 16.90
CA SER A 86 -19.63 24.98 17.97
C SER A 86 -19.51 26.44 17.51
N SER A 87 -19.60 26.71 16.22
CA SER A 87 -19.76 28.07 15.68
C SER A 87 -21.26 28.38 15.60
N PRO A 88 -21.75 29.54 16.10
CA PRO A 88 -23.15 29.91 15.94
C PRO A 88 -23.49 29.84 14.44
N PRO A 89 -24.66 29.30 14.05
CA PRO A 89 -25.01 29.05 12.65
C PRO A 89 -24.95 30.36 11.89
N SER A 90 -23.79 30.64 11.32
CA SER A 90 -23.55 31.79 10.49
C SER A 90 -24.06 31.41 9.11
N VAL A 91 -24.57 32.39 8.37
CA VAL A 91 -25.22 32.26 7.06
C VAL A 91 -24.44 31.38 6.05
N GLU A 92 -23.12 31.21 6.26
CA GLU A 92 -22.23 30.27 5.56
C GLU A 92 -22.65 28.78 5.69
N ASN A 93 -23.00 28.32 6.89
CA ASN A 93 -23.30 26.91 7.17
C ASN A 93 -24.59 26.46 6.47
N ALA A 94 -25.60 27.34 6.45
CA ALA A 94 -26.84 27.09 5.73
C ALA A 94 -26.60 26.96 4.22
N LYS A 95 -25.74 27.80 3.63
CA LYS A 95 -25.37 27.71 2.22
C LYS A 95 -24.63 26.42 1.90
N ILE A 96 -23.75 25.97 2.79
CA ILE A 96 -23.04 24.69 2.64
C ILE A 96 -24.03 23.52 2.68
N ILE A 97 -24.94 23.50 3.66
CA ILE A 97 -25.97 22.46 3.78
C ILE A 97 -26.87 22.42 2.54
N THR A 98 -27.40 23.57 2.09
CA THR A 98 -28.23 23.65 0.89
C THR A 98 -27.48 23.17 -0.36
N SER A 99 -26.18 23.50 -0.48
CA SER A 99 -25.37 23.05 -1.61
C SER A 99 -25.11 21.54 -1.58
N LEU A 100 -24.89 20.96 -0.39
CA LEU A 100 -24.72 19.52 -0.22
C LEU A 100 -26.01 18.75 -0.50
N GLU A 101 -27.15 19.27 -0.05
CA GLU A 101 -28.48 18.70 -0.34
C GLU A 101 -28.78 18.69 -1.84
N ALA A 102 -28.50 19.80 -2.54
CA ALA A 102 -28.66 19.88 -3.99
C ALA A 102 -27.77 18.88 -4.74
N ASN A 103 -26.51 18.75 -4.32
CA ASN A 103 -25.57 17.79 -4.90
C ASN A 103 -26.00 16.34 -4.66
N LEU A 104 -26.49 16.02 -3.45
CA LEU A 104 -27.00 14.70 -3.12
C LEU A 104 -28.21 14.33 -3.99
N GLU A 105 -29.11 15.28 -4.23
CA GLU A 105 -30.28 15.05 -5.09
C GLU A 105 -29.88 14.84 -6.55
N ALA A 106 -28.91 15.62 -7.06
CA ALA A 106 -28.36 15.40 -8.39
C ALA A 106 -27.73 14.00 -8.54
N LEU A 107 -26.98 13.54 -7.54
CA LEU A 107 -26.39 12.20 -7.54
C LEU A 107 -27.46 11.09 -7.46
N ARG A 108 -28.52 11.29 -6.69
CA ARG A 108 -29.67 10.36 -6.63
C ARG A 108 -30.39 10.28 -7.96
N ALA A 109 -30.60 11.40 -8.64
CA ALA A 109 -31.21 11.44 -9.96
C ALA A 109 -30.37 10.66 -10.99
N ILE A 110 -29.05 10.85 -10.97
CA ILE A 110 -28.11 10.11 -11.83
C ILE A 110 -28.12 8.62 -11.49
N ALA A 111 -28.08 8.25 -10.21
CA ALA A 111 -28.14 6.85 -9.78
C ALA A 111 -29.46 6.16 -10.18
N LYS A 112 -30.58 6.89 -10.16
CA LYS A 112 -31.89 6.41 -10.61
C LYS A 112 -31.93 6.21 -12.14
N GLN A 113 -31.21 7.01 -12.90
CA GLN A 113 -31.06 6.84 -14.36
C GLN A 113 -30.13 5.68 -14.72
N LEU A 114 -29.13 5.39 -13.87
CA LEU A 114 -28.19 4.28 -14.03
C LEU A 114 -28.72 2.93 -13.51
N SER A 115 -29.86 2.94 -12.82
CA SER A 115 -30.57 1.73 -12.37
C SER A 115 -31.82 1.51 -13.23
N PRO A 116 -31.72 0.96 -14.46
CA PRO A 116 -32.90 0.52 -15.17
C PRO A 116 -33.47 -0.65 -14.36
N THR A 117 -34.75 -0.57 -14.01
CA THR A 117 -35.42 -1.73 -13.42
C THR A 117 -35.39 -2.84 -14.46
N GLY A 118 -34.82 -3.96 -14.06
CA GLY A 118 -34.60 -5.19 -14.82
C GLY A 118 -33.75 -6.13 -13.99
#